data_AF-A0A5M9UKB0-F1
#
_entry.id   AF-A0A5M9UKB0-F1
#
_cell.length_a   1.000
_cell.length_b   1.000
_cell.length_c   1.000
_cell.angle_alpha   90.00
_cell.angle_beta   90.00
_cell.angle_gamma   90.00
#
_symmetry.space_group_name_H-M   'P 1'
#
loop_
_entity.id
_entity.type
_entity.pdbx_description
1 polymer ?
#
loop_
_entity_poly.entity_id
_entity_poly.type
_entity_poly.pdbx_seq_one_letter_code
_entity_poly.pdbx_strand_id
1 'polypeptide(L)' 'MESKEKPSRLTVYLPEKARADLLQISLDTGLSQSQLVVLATHSLIANHNAKGNAIFSELLGIGSNFNGNELQKKG' A
#
# COMPACT_ATOMS: atom_id res chain seq x y z
N MET A 1 33.31 -16.20 12.18
CA MET A 1 31.86 -16.44 12.13
C MET A 1 31.19 -15.09 12.31
N GLU A 2 30.64 -14.49 11.25
CA GLU A 2 29.81 -13.29 11.41
C GLU A 2 28.56 -13.69 12.19
N SER A 3 28.39 -13.10 13.37
CA SER A 3 27.13 -13.13 14.09
C SER A 3 26.09 -12.51 13.17
N LYS A 4 25.20 -13.32 12.58
CA LYS A 4 24.04 -12.84 11.83
C LYS A 4 23.10 -12.15 12.82
N GLU A 5 23.38 -10.89 13.13
CA GLU A 5 22.46 -10.06 13.90
C GLU A 5 21.12 -10.07 13.19
N LYS A 6 20.07 -10.39 13.95
CA LYS A 6 18.71 -10.34 13.40
C LYS A 6 18.44 -8.88 13.02
N PRO A 7 17.90 -8.62 11.82
CA PRO A 7 17.58 -7.26 11.43
C PRO A 7 16.64 -6.63 12.46
N SER A 8 16.86 -5.35 12.76
CA SER A 8 16.02 -4.60 13.69
C SER A 8 14.57 -4.61 13.19
N ARG A 9 13.62 -4.71 14.13
CA ARG A 9 12.20 -4.74 13.79
C ARG A 9 11.77 -3.33 13.37
N LEU A 10 11.21 -3.21 12.16
CA LEU A 10 10.55 -1.99 11.73
C LEU A 10 9.27 -1.81 12.55
N THR A 11 9.20 -0.70 13.30
CA THR A 11 7.99 -0.33 14.06
C THR A 11 7.26 0.75 13.28
N VAL A 12 6.01 0.50 12.93
CA VAL A 12 5.16 1.44 12.17
C VAL A 12 3.95 1.85 12.98
N TYR A 13 3.58 3.12 12.86
CA TYR A 13 2.32 3.63 13.37
C TYR A 13 1.22 3.38 12.33
N LEU A 14 0.13 2.74 12.76
CA LEU A 14 -1.11 2.63 11.98
C LEU A 14 -2.20 3.46 12.66
N PRO A 15 -2.87 4.37 11.93
CA PRO A 15 -4.07 5.05 12.40
C PRO A 15 -5.15 4.05 12.83
N GLU A 16 -6.02 4.45 13.75
CA GLU A 16 -7.04 3.58 14.34
C GLU A 16 -7.93 2.88 13.30
N LYS A 17 -8.43 3.64 12.32
CA LYS A 17 -9.23 3.08 11.23
C LYS A 17 -8.47 2.01 10.44
N ALA A 18 -7.22 2.28 10.07
CA ALA A 18 -6.39 1.33 9.33
C ALA A 18 -6.11 0.05 10.14
N ARG A 19 -6.00 0.14 11.48
CA ARG A 19 -5.88 -1.03 12.36
C ARG A 19 -7.16 -1.85 12.38
N ALA A 20 -8.31 -1.21 12.46
CA ALA A 20 -9.61 -1.89 12.42
C ALA A 20 -9.81 -2.62 11.08
N ASP A 21 -9.51 -1.93 9.97
CA ASP A 21 -9.61 -2.51 8.63
C ASP A 21 -8.65 -3.71 8.45
N LEU A 22 -7.41 -3.59 8.93
CA LEU A 22 -6.42 -4.68 8.87
C LEU A 22 -6.84 -5.88 9.74
N LEU A 23 -7.45 -5.64 10.90
CA LEU A 23 -8.01 -6.69 11.74
C LEU A 23 -9.15 -7.42 11.02
N GLN A 24 -10.04 -6.70 10.34
CA GLN A 24 -11.12 -7.34 9.57
C GLN A 24 -10.58 -8.25 8.47
N ILE A 25 -9.60 -7.77 7.68
CA ILE A 25 -8.95 -8.58 6.64
C ILE A 25 -8.27 -9.82 7.26
N SER A 26 -7.69 -9.68 8.45
CA SER A 26 -7.09 -10.80 9.19
C SER A 26 -8.13 -11.87 9.54
N LEU A 27 -9.32 -11.46 9.99
CA LEU A 27 -10.43 -12.36 10.28
C LEU A 27 -10.95 -13.05 9.01
N ASP A 28 -11.10 -12.30 7.92
CA ASP A 28 -11.68 -12.79 6.67
C ASP A 28 -10.75 -13.79 5.95
N THR A 29 -9.44 -13.58 6.04
CA THR A 29 -8.43 -14.40 5.34
C THR A 29 -7.84 -15.52 6.19
N GLY A 30 -7.99 -15.46 7.51
CA GLY A 30 -7.32 -16.35 8.46
C GLY A 30 -5.80 -16.09 8.60
N LEU A 31 -5.26 -15.05 7.95
CA LEU A 31 -3.87 -14.64 8.09
C LEU A 31 -3.72 -13.66 9.25
N SER A 32 -2.63 -13.75 10.01
CA SER A 32 -2.33 -12.73 11.03
C SER A 32 -2.05 -11.37 10.39
N GLN A 33 -2.36 -10.29 11.11
CA GLN A 33 -2.06 -8.92 10.66
C GLN A 33 -0.58 -8.73 10.28
N SER A 34 0.35 -9.36 11.01
CA SER A 34 1.78 -9.31 10.67
C SER A 34 2.10 -10.00 9.35
N GLN A 35 1.48 -11.16 9.07
CA GLN A 35 1.65 -11.85 7.78
C GLN A 35 1.09 -11.01 6.63
N LEU A 36 -0.07 -10.38 6.82
CA LEU A 36 -0.67 -9.48 5.84
C LEU A 36 0.26 -8.31 5.51
N VAL A 37 0.84 -7.66 6.53
CA VAL A 37 1.80 -6.56 6.34
C VAL A 37 3.05 -7.03 5.60
N VAL A 38 3.59 -8.21 5.94
CA VAL A 38 4.74 -8.79 5.23
C VAL A 38 4.41 -9.05 3.76
N LEU A 39 3.26 -9.65 3.47
CA LEU A 39 2.80 -9.91 2.10
C LEU A 39 2.61 -8.61 1.30
N ALA A 40 1.92 -7.63 1.89
CA ALA A 40 1.74 -6.32 1.29
C ALA A 40 3.07 -5.63 0.99
N THR A 41 4.06 -5.77 1.89
CA THR A 41 5.41 -5.23 1.70
C THR A 41 6.14 -5.90 0.55
N HIS A 42 6.07 -7.23 0.43
CA HIS A 42 6.64 -7.95 -0.72
C HIS A 42 5.98 -7.52 -2.04
N SER A 43 4.65 -7.38 -2.04
CA SER A 43 3.92 -6.89 -3.21
C SER A 43 4.32 -5.46 -3.58
N LEU A 44 4.46 -4.57 -2.60
CA LEU A 44 4.90 -3.19 -2.79
C LEU A 44 6.29 -3.15 -3.46
N ILE A 45 7.25 -3.92 -2.94
CA ILE A 45 8.62 -3.99 -3.47
C ILE A 45 8.61 -4.55 -4.90
N ALA A 46 7.88 -5.64 -5.16
CA ALA A 46 7.80 -6.24 -6.49
C ALA A 46 7.19 -5.27 -7.51
N ASN A 47 6.12 -4.57 -7.14
CA ASN A 47 5.47 -3.58 -8.00
C ASN A 47 6.37 -2.36 -8.24
N HIS A 48 7.09 -1.88 -7.22
CA HIS A 48 8.05 -0.79 -7.36
C HIS A 48 9.21 -1.17 -8.28
N ASN A 49 9.76 -2.38 -8.15
CA ASN A 49 10.80 -2.87 -9.04
C ASN A 49 10.34 -2.96 -10.51
N ALA A 50 9.07 -3.30 -10.74
CA ALA A 50 8.51 -3.45 -12.09
C ALA A 50 8.10 -2.13 -12.75
N LYS A 51 7.54 -1.18 -11.98
CA LYS A 51 6.88 0.03 -12.51
C LYS A 51 7.51 1.34 -12.01
N GLY A 52 8.49 1.27 -11.13
CA GLY A 52 9.10 2.42 -10.47
C GLY A 52 8.08 3.23 -9.68
N ASN A 53 8.26 4.55 -9.66
CA ASN A 53 7.43 5.46 -8.86
C ASN A 53 5.99 5.62 -9.37
N ALA A 54 5.66 5.09 -10.55
CA ALA A 54 4.32 5.19 -11.14
C ALA A 54 3.23 4.56 -10.25
N ILE A 55 3.59 3.57 -9.42
CA ILE A 55 2.66 2.92 -8.48
C ILE A 55 2.10 3.90 -7.44
N PHE A 56 2.82 4.97 -7.14
CA PHE A 56 2.40 5.97 -6.16
C PHE A 56 1.52 7.04 -6.79
N SER A 57 1.61 7.27 -8.10
CA SER A 57 0.74 8.24 -8.79
C SER A 57 -0.73 7.84 -8.72
N GLU A 58 -1.02 6.53 -8.80
CA GLU A 58 -2.36 5.97 -8.59
C GLU A 58 -2.80 6.10 -7.12
N LEU A 59 -1.91 5.79 -6.17
CA LEU A 59 -2.18 5.88 -4.73
C LEU A 59 -2.39 7.32 -4.23
N LEU A 60 -1.70 8.29 -4.85
CA LEU A 60 -1.81 9.70 -4.52
C LEU A 60 -2.91 10.43 -5.32
N GLY A 61 -3.65 9.71 -6.18
CA GLY A 61 -4.69 10.29 -7.03
C GLY A 61 -4.18 11.29 -8.07
N ILE A 62 -2.87 11.32 -8.32
CA ILE A 62 -2.22 12.25 -9.27
C ILE A 62 -2.54 11.85 -10.72
N GLY A 63 -2.93 10.59 -10.97
CA GLY A 63 -3.29 10.09 -12.30
C GLY A 63 -4.77 10.23 -12.72
N SER A 64 -5.68 10.60 -11.81
CA SER A 64 -7.14 10.52 -12.05
C SER A 64 -7.87 11.86 -12.17
N ASN A 65 -7.15 12.99 -12.23
CA ASN A 65 -7.72 14.33 -12.45
C ASN A 65 -7.39 14.94 -13.82
N PHE A 66 -7.28 14.14 -14.87
CA PHE A 66 -7.47 14.61 -16.26
C PHE A 66 -8.80 14.07 -16.79
N ASN A 67 -9.90 14.46 -16.12
CA ASN A 67 -11.20 14.44 -16.77
C ASN A 67 -11.24 15.66 -17.69
N GLY A 68 -11.11 15.42 -18.99
CA GLY A 68 -11.42 16.41 -20.00
C GLY A 68 -12.88 16.83 -19.85
N ASN A 69 -13.10 18.10 -19.47
CA ASN A 69 -14.40 18.72 -19.66
C ASN A 69 -14.58 19.00 -21.16
N GLU A 70 -14.99 17.97 -21.91
CA GLU A 70 -15.89 18.20 -23.02
C GLU A 70 -17.22 18.74 -22.47
N LEU A 71 -17.85 19.63 -23.24
CA LEU A 71 -19.17 20.25 -23.06
C LEU A 71 -19.23 21.50 -22.16
N GLN A 72 -18.93 22.64 -22.78
CA GLN A 72 -19.86 23.77 -22.77
C GLN A 72 -20.20 24.20 -24.19
N LYS A 73 -21.09 23.45 -24.84
CA LYS A 73 -22.08 24.06 -25.74
C LYS A 73 -23.28 24.44 -24.88
N LYS A 74 -23.49 25.73 -24.65
CA LYS A 74 -24.80 26.42 -24.62
C LYS A 74 -24.59 27.86 -24.15
N GLY A 75 -25.02 28.80 -24.98
CA GLY A 75 -24.98 30.24 -24.76
C GLY A 75 -24.83 30.95 -26.09
#